data_AF-A0AA43S587-F1
#
_entry.id   AF-A0AA43S587-F1
#
_cell.length_a   1.000
_cell.length_b   1.000
_cell.length_c   1.000
_cell.angle_alpha   90.00
_cell.angle_beta   90.00
_cell.angle_gamma   90.00
#
_symmetry.space_group_name_H-M   'P 1'
#
loop_
_entity.id
_entity.type
_entity.pdbx_description
1 polymer ?
#
loop_
_entity_poly.entity_id
_entity_poly.type
_entity_poly.pdbx_seq_one_letter_code
_entity_poly.pdbx_strand_id
1 'polypeptide(L)' 'MLISIATIFLVLIYTIIKHLLSKSGQRYLIDSYGLDSKKLESLSKQDIRALRASISQLHKQNDAFGLEELLRRYRP' A
#
# COMPACT_ATOMS: atom_id res chain seq x y z
N MET A 1 -25.56 -28.53 1.18
CA MET A 1 -24.38 -28.54 0.28
C MET A 1 -24.21 -27.23 -0.49
N LEU A 2 -25.23 -26.70 -1.18
CA LEU A 2 -25.13 -25.43 -1.93
C LEU A 2 -24.77 -24.22 -1.05
N ILE A 3 -25.35 -24.10 0.14
CA ILE A 3 -25.06 -23.00 1.09
C ILE A 3 -23.60 -23.03 1.53
N SER A 4 -23.05 -24.23 1.79
CA SER A 4 -21.66 -24.41 2.20
C SER A 4 -20.66 -24.05 1.09
N ILE A 5 -21.01 -24.31 -0.17
CA ILE A 5 -20.19 -23.91 -1.33
C ILE A 5 -20.22 -22.39 -1.49
N ALA A 6 -21.41 -21.78 -1.34
CA ALA A 6 -21.56 -20.32 -1.43
C ALA A 6 -20.77 -19.58 -0.35
N THR A 7 -20.75 -20.07 0.89
CA THR A 7 -19.96 -19.44 1.97
C THR A 7 -18.47 -19.55 1.74
N ILE A 8 -17.97 -20.70 1.27
CA ILE A 8 -16.55 -20.88 0.91
C ILE A 8 -16.15 -19.91 -0.22
N PHE A 9 -17.01 -19.76 -1.23
CA PHE A 9 -16.77 -18.85 -2.35
C PHE A 9 -16.70 -17.38 -1.91
N LEU A 10 -17.61 -16.95 -1.02
CA LEU A 10 -17.59 -15.60 -0.45
C LEU A 10 -16.32 -15.32 0.35
N VAL A 11 -15.85 -16.28 1.16
CA VAL A 11 -14.61 -16.15 1.94
C VAL A 11 -13.39 -16.05 1.03
N LEU A 12 -13.33 -16.84 -0.04
CA LEU A 12 -12.27 -16.78 -1.05
C LEU A 12 -12.23 -15.41 -1.72
N ILE A 13 -13.36 -14.92 -2.23
CA ILE A 13 -13.46 -13.59 -2.85
C ILE A 13 -13.04 -12.49 -1.88
N TYR A 14 -13.55 -12.51 -0.66
CA TYR A 14 -13.20 -11.53 0.37
C TYR A 14 -11.69 -11.50 0.63
N THR A 15 -11.05 -12.67 0.70
CA THR A 15 -9.62 -12.78 0.96
C THR A 15 -8.79 -12.25 -0.22
N ILE A 16 -9.20 -12.55 -1.45
CA ILE A 16 -8.55 -12.05 -2.67
C ILE A 16 -8.65 -10.54 -2.73
N ILE A 17 -9.84 -9.96 -2.55
CA ILE A 17 -10.06 -8.51 -2.55
C ILE A 17 -9.19 -7.85 -1.48
N LYS A 18 -9.18 -8.40 -0.26
CA LYS A 18 -8.34 -7.89 0.84
C LYS A 18 -6.83 -7.93 0.53
N HIS A 19 -6.38 -8.91 -0.25
CA HIS A 19 -5.00 -9.00 -0.71
C HIS A 19 -4.70 -7.99 -1.82
N LEU A 20 -5.59 -7.87 -2.81
CA LEU A 20 -5.46 -6.91 -3.91
C LEU A 20 -5.44 -5.45 -3.42
N LEU A 21 -6.33 -5.08 -2.49
CA LEU A 21 -6.35 -3.74 -1.89
C LEU A 21 -5.05 -3.42 -1.14
N SER A 22 -4.43 -4.44 -0.53
CA SER A 22 -3.13 -4.27 0.14
C SER A 22 -2.02 -3.93 -0.84
N LYS A 23 -1.98 -4.63 -1.98
CA LYS A 23 -0.96 -4.43 -3.01
C LYS A 23 -1.18 -3.15 -3.81
N SER A 24 -2.43 -2.72 -3.96
CA SER A 24 -2.77 -1.45 -4.64
C SER A 24 -2.06 -0.25 -4.02
N GLY A 25 -1.95 -0.19 -2.68
CA GLY A 25 -1.23 0.89 -1.98
C GLY A 25 0.27 0.91 -2.27
N GLN A 26 0.90 -0.27 -2.31
CA GLN A 26 2.32 -0.40 -2.68
C GLN A 26 2.54 -0.02 -4.15
N ARG A 27 1.67 -0.48 -5.03
CA ARG A 27 1.76 -0.21 -6.47
C ARG A 27 1.68 1.28 -6.79
N TYR A 28 0.78 2.00 -6.13
CA TYR A 28 0.73 3.47 -6.21
C TYR A 28 2.07 4.12 -5.83
N LEU A 29 2.71 3.64 -4.76
CA LEU A 29 3.99 4.19 -4.29
C LEU A 29 5.14 3.92 -5.26
N ILE A 30 5.17 2.73 -5.86
CA ILE A 30 6.16 2.35 -6.87
C ILE A 30 5.94 3.20 -8.13
N ASP A 31 4.71 3.22 -8.65
CA ASP A 31 4.39 3.86 -9.93
C ASP A 31 4.51 5.40 -9.86
N SER A 32 4.16 6.00 -8.72
CA SER A 32 4.17 7.48 -8.57
C SER A 32 5.50 8.03 -8.07
N TYR A 33 6.24 7.29 -7.25
CA TYR A 33 7.44 7.79 -6.57
C TYR A 33 8.71 6.97 -6.83
N GLY A 34 8.61 5.89 -7.62
CA GLY A 34 9.76 5.06 -8.00
C GLY A 34 10.38 4.31 -6.83
N LEU A 35 9.58 3.94 -5.81
CA LEU A 35 10.08 3.24 -4.63
C LEU A 35 10.43 1.77 -4.94
N ASP A 36 11.39 1.23 -4.20
CA ASP A 36 11.83 -0.16 -4.31
C ASP A 36 10.74 -1.12 -3.79
N SER A 37 10.32 -2.06 -4.65
CA SER A 37 9.27 -3.02 -4.33
C SER A 37 9.63 -3.94 -3.17
N LYS A 38 10.89 -4.37 -3.04
CA LYS A 38 11.35 -5.25 -1.95
C LYS A 38 11.31 -4.52 -0.62
N LYS A 39 11.71 -3.24 -0.59
CA LYS A 39 11.59 -2.41 0.61
C LYS A 39 10.13 -2.26 1.02
N LEU A 40 9.23 -2.03 0.06
CA LEU A 40 7.79 -1.92 0.33
C LEU A 40 7.12 -3.25 0.69
N GLU A 41 7.60 -4.40 0.20
CA GLU A 41 7.10 -5.73 0.57
C GLU A 41 7.42 -6.10 2.02
N SER A 42 8.50 -5.55 2.58
CA SER A 42 8.84 -5.72 4.00
C SER A 42 7.94 -4.93 4.97
N LEU A 43 7.15 -3.98 4.46
CA LEU A 43 6.28 -3.12 5.25
C LEU A 43 4.90 -3.76 5.47
N SER A 44 4.35 -3.56 6.67
CA SER A 44 2.98 -3.96 6.97
C SER A 44 1.97 -3.06 6.23
N LYS A 45 0.71 -3.51 6.15
CA LYS A 45 -0.38 -2.69 5.57
C LYS A 45 -0.57 -1.36 6.31
N GLN A 46 -0.30 -1.35 7.62
CA GLN A 46 -0.39 -0.14 8.45
C GLN A 46 0.74 0.82 8.11
N ASP A 47 1.96 0.31 7.91
CA ASP A 47 3.12 1.12 7.53
C ASP A 47 2.94 1.76 6.15
N ILE A 48 2.43 1.00 5.17
CA ILE A 48 2.09 1.54 3.85
C ILE A 48 1.02 2.64 3.94
N ARG A 49 0.01 2.45 4.80
CA ARG A 49 -1.02 3.48 5.05
C ARG A 49 -0.42 4.71 5.71
N ALA A 50 0.44 4.53 6.72
CA ALA A 50 1.13 5.61 7.41
C ALA A 50 2.03 6.40 6.45
N LEU A 51 2.82 5.71 5.63
CA LEU A 51 3.68 6.33 4.61
C LEU A 51 2.87 7.18 3.62
N ARG A 52 1.73 6.66 3.12
CA ARG A 52 0.83 7.44 2.26
C ARG A 52 0.24 8.65 2.97
N ALA A 53 -0.10 8.54 4.26
CA ALA A 53 -0.60 9.64 5.04
C ALA A 53 0.47 10.73 5.25
N SER A 54 1.70 10.34 5.59
CA SER A 54 2.84 11.26 5.71
C SER A 54 3.14 11.98 4.40
N ILE A 55 3.15 11.26 3.26
CA ILE A 55 3.28 11.86 1.93
C ILE A 55 2.17 12.88 1.68
N SER A 56 0.91 12.54 1.95
CA SER A 56 -0.22 13.45 1.78
C SER A 56 -0.12 14.70 2.66
N GLN A 57 0.36 14.55 3.90
CA GLN A 57 0.57 15.67 4.81
C GLN A 57 1.67 16.61 4.31
N LEU A 58 2.80 16.07 3.85
CA LEU A 58 3.89 16.88 3.29
C LEU A 58 3.47 17.62 2.02
N HIS A 59 2.67 16.97 1.15
CA HIS A 59 2.03 17.64 0.01
C HIS A 59 1.13 18.80 0.44
N LYS A 60 0.30 18.61 1.47
CA LYS A 60 -0.55 19.71 2.01
C LYS A 60 0.26 20.86 2.59
N GLN A 61 1.44 20.57 3.10
CA GLN A 61 2.36 21.56 3.64
C GLN A 61 3.26 22.21 2.57
N ASN A 62 3.17 21.78 1.30
CA ASN A 62 4.10 22.14 0.22
C ASN A 62 5.58 21.90 0.59
N ASP A 63 5.84 20.94 1.48
CA ASP A 63 7.19 20.62 1.92
C ASP A 63 7.84 19.59 0.98
N ALA A 64 8.43 20.09 -0.10
CA ALA A 64 9.11 19.27 -1.09
C ALA A 64 10.39 18.61 -0.53
N PHE A 65 11.10 19.27 0.38
CA PHE A 65 12.33 18.73 0.96
C PHE A 65 12.04 17.60 1.94
N GLY A 66 11.07 17.78 2.83
CA GLY A 66 10.62 16.72 3.73
C GLY A 66 10.05 15.53 2.98
N LEU A 67 9.36 15.76 1.86
CA LEU A 67 8.89 14.69 0.99
C LEU A 67 10.05 13.88 0.39
N GLU A 68 11.07 14.55 -0.16
CA GLU A 68 12.23 13.87 -0.72
C GLU A 68 13.01 13.10 0.35
N GLU A 69 13.19 13.66 1.55
CA GLU A 69 13.85 12.98 2.66
C GLU A 69 13.11 11.69 3.08
N LEU A 70 11.78 11.74 3.15
CA LEU A 70 10.93 10.59 3.46
C LEU A 70 11.06 9.50 2.38
N LEU A 71 10.96 9.88 1.11
CA LEU A 71 10.96 8.94 -0.02
C LEU A 71 12.34 8.32 -0.26
N ARG A 72 13.43 9.05 0.01
CA ARG A 72 14.81 8.62 -0.25
C ARG A 72 15.16 7.28 0.42
N ARG A 73 14.61 7.01 1.62
CA ARG A 73 14.85 5.76 2.35
C ARG A 73 14.34 4.53 1.61
N TYR A 74 13.33 4.72 0.76
CA TYR A 74 12.62 3.66 0.06
C TYR A 74 12.96 3.56 -1.43
N ARG A 75 13.69 4.53 -2.00
CA ARG A 75 14.23 4.39 -3.36
C ARG A 75 15.34 3.32 -3.39
N PRO A 76 15.59 2.67 -4.55
CA PRO A 76 16.65 1.69 -4.70
C PRO A 76 18.01 2.23 -4.23
#